data_AF-A0A7S4FFQ6-F1
#
_entry.id   AF-A0A7S4FFQ6-F1
#
_cell.length_a   1.000
_cell.length_b   1.000
_cell.length_c   1.000
_cell.angle_alpha   90.00
_cell.angle_beta   90.00
_cell.angle_gamma   90.00
#
_symmetry.space_group_name_H-M   'P 1'
#
loop_
_entity.id
_entity.type
_entity.pdbx_description
1 polymer ?
#
loop_
_entity_poly.entity_id
_entity_poly.type
_entity_poly.pdbx_seq_one_letter_code
_entity_poly.pdbx_strand_id
1 'polypeptide(L)'
;VDIGCGMVAVPMKDLYVDSPEMERSRLEVMQKTIKKRIPTGNGPEGTWKNAHADWTEICDAITKEHPPSQYLKRAMAEAAPGKQMGTLGGGNHFIEVLKDSKDGGIWLMVHSGS
;
A
#
# COMPACT_ATOMS: atom_id res chain seq x y z
N VAL A 1 6.01 11.79 12.51
CA VAL A 1 4.64 12.09 12.04
C VAL A 1 4.56 11.53 10.63
N ASP A 2 3.52 10.79 10.31
CA ASP A 2 3.29 10.22 8.99
C ASP A 2 2.49 11.23 8.14
N ILE A 3 3.15 11.84 7.17
CA ILE A 3 2.59 12.93 6.38
C ILE A 3 1.82 12.32 5.20
N GLY A 4 0.52 12.60 5.13
CA GLY A 4 -0.29 12.04 4.06
C GLY A 4 -0.70 10.58 4.31
N CYS A 5 -0.56 10.08 5.54
CA CYS A 5 -1.24 8.87 5.98
C CYS A 5 -2.74 8.97 5.66
N GLY A 6 -3.27 7.99 4.95
CA GLY A 6 -4.61 8.07 4.39
C GLY A 6 -5.13 6.72 3.92
N MET A 7 -6.39 6.73 3.48
CA MET A 7 -7.10 5.55 3.02
C MET A 7 -7.54 5.69 1.57
N VAL A 8 -7.35 4.63 0.81
CA VAL A 8 -7.93 4.47 -0.53
C VAL A 8 -8.69 3.16 -0.55
N ALA A 9 -9.93 3.19 -1.07
CA ALA A 9 -10.73 2.00 -1.28
C ALA A 9 -11.07 1.87 -2.76
N VAL A 10 -10.92 0.67 -3.31
CA VAL A 10 -11.26 0.34 -4.70
C VAL A 10 -12.30 -0.78 -4.74
N PRO A 11 -13.36 -0.65 -5.57
CA PRO A 11 -14.35 -1.71 -5.70
C PRO A 11 -13.76 -2.86 -6.50
N MET A 12 -13.99 -4.08 -6.02
CA MET A 12 -13.65 -5.30 -6.74
C MET A 12 -14.78 -5.59 -7.71
N LYS A 13 -14.50 -5.36 -9.00
CA LYS A 13 -15.49 -5.52 -10.06
C LYS A 13 -16.07 -6.94 -10.05
N ASP A 14 -17.40 -7.02 -10.13
CA ASP A 14 -18.18 -8.26 -10.22
C ASP A 14 -17.96 -9.25 -9.05
N LEU A 15 -17.50 -8.76 -7.89
CA LEU A 15 -17.28 -9.57 -6.69
C LEU A 15 -18.24 -9.17 -5.57
N TYR A 16 -18.99 -10.15 -5.03
CA TYR A 16 -20.02 -9.95 -4.02
C TYR A 16 -19.86 -10.93 -2.88
N VAL A 17 -20.33 -10.58 -1.68
CA VAL A 17 -20.14 -11.37 -0.45
C VAL A 17 -20.67 -12.80 -0.54
N ASP A 18 -21.75 -13.02 -1.29
CA ASP A 18 -22.39 -14.33 -1.46
C ASP A 18 -21.84 -15.12 -2.67
N SER A 19 -20.81 -14.60 -3.35
CA SER A 19 -20.22 -15.27 -4.49
C SER A 19 -19.27 -16.41 -4.06
N PRO A 20 -19.08 -17.47 -4.89
CA PRO A 20 -18.16 -18.56 -4.57
C PRO A 20 -16.70 -18.11 -4.34
N GLU A 21 -16.31 -16.97 -4.92
CA GLU A 21 -14.99 -16.36 -4.72
C GLU A 21 -14.76 -15.87 -3.28
N MET A 22 -15.82 -15.68 -2.51
CA MET A 22 -15.78 -15.26 -1.10
C MET A 22 -15.78 -16.45 -0.12
N GLU A 23 -15.71 -17.68 -0.63
CA GLU A 23 -15.43 -18.84 0.19
C GLU A 23 -14.12 -18.69 0.98
N ARG A 24 -14.10 -19.23 2.20
CA ARG A 24 -12.95 -19.12 3.11
C ARG A 24 -11.64 -19.57 2.47
N SER A 25 -11.66 -20.67 1.71
CA SER A 25 -10.49 -21.21 1.02
C SER A 25 -9.87 -20.20 0.04
N ARG A 26 -10.72 -19.43 -0.66
CA ARG A 26 -10.33 -18.40 -1.64
C ARG A 26 -9.84 -17.14 -0.93
N LEU A 27 -10.49 -16.73 0.15
CA LEU A 27 -10.04 -15.63 1.02
C LEU A 27 -8.64 -15.90 1.60
N GLU A 28 -8.36 -17.13 2.03
CA GLU A 28 -7.03 -17.53 2.51
C GLU A 28 -5.97 -17.43 1.41
N VAL A 29 -6.31 -17.81 0.18
CA VAL A 29 -5.42 -17.65 -0.99
C VAL A 29 -5.18 -16.18 -1.29
N MET A 30 -6.22 -15.34 -1.25
CA MET A 30 -6.10 -13.90 -1.45
C MET A 30 -5.22 -13.27 -0.37
N GLN A 31 -5.45 -13.58 0.91
CA GLN A 31 -4.65 -13.07 2.01
C GLN A 31 -3.16 -13.46 1.86
N LYS A 32 -2.88 -14.74 1.53
CA LYS A 32 -1.51 -15.21 1.27
C LYS A 32 -0.88 -14.47 0.09
N THR A 33 -1.64 -14.25 -0.98
CA THR A 33 -1.19 -13.52 -2.17
C THR A 33 -0.84 -12.07 -1.84
N ILE A 34 -1.72 -11.37 -1.11
CA ILE A 34 -1.51 -9.98 -0.67
C ILE A 34 -0.24 -9.90 0.19
N LYS A 35 -0.12 -10.72 1.23
CA LYS A 35 1.06 -10.75 2.12
C LYS A 35 2.36 -11.06 1.38
N LYS A 36 2.31 -11.88 0.33
CA LYS A 36 3.47 -12.21 -0.50
C LYS A 36 3.85 -11.07 -1.45
N ARG A 37 2.88 -10.35 -1.99
CA ARG A 37 3.08 -9.31 -3.02
C ARG A 37 3.27 -7.91 -2.47
N ILE A 38 2.82 -7.63 -1.26
CA ILE A 38 2.90 -6.30 -0.65
C ILE A 38 3.82 -6.38 0.55
N PRO A 39 5.06 -5.88 0.43
CA PRO A 39 6.00 -5.87 1.54
C PRO A 39 5.51 -4.99 2.69
N THR A 40 5.89 -5.34 3.93
CA THR A 40 5.45 -4.66 5.15
C THR A 40 6.59 -4.55 6.17
N GLY A 41 6.35 -3.76 7.22
CA GLY A 41 7.26 -3.58 8.35
C GLY A 41 8.39 -2.59 8.06
N ASN A 42 8.76 -1.80 9.08
CA ASN A 42 9.76 -0.73 8.95
C ASN A 42 11.08 -1.07 9.66
N GLY A 43 11.14 -2.23 10.35
CA GLY A 43 12.32 -2.68 11.09
C GLY A 43 13.27 -3.56 10.27
N PRO A 44 14.37 -4.03 10.89
CA PRO A 44 15.35 -4.92 10.24
C PRO A 44 14.74 -6.21 9.67
N GLU A 45 13.72 -6.74 10.36
CA GLU A 45 12.96 -7.95 10.00
C GLU A 45 11.80 -7.68 9.03
N GLY A 46 11.57 -6.42 8.65
CA GLY A 46 10.53 -6.07 7.69
C GLY A 46 10.86 -6.56 6.28
N THR A 47 9.83 -6.87 5.50
CA THR A 47 9.97 -7.33 4.12
C THR A 47 10.14 -6.18 3.13
N TRP A 48 10.10 -4.91 3.59
CA TRP A 48 10.23 -3.69 2.77
C TRP A 48 11.42 -3.69 1.80
N LYS A 49 12.49 -4.42 2.13
CA LYS A 49 13.67 -4.61 1.26
C LYS A 49 13.34 -5.27 -0.08
N ASN A 50 12.18 -5.92 -0.18
CA ASN A 50 11.63 -6.52 -1.40
C ASN A 50 10.70 -5.57 -2.17
N ALA A 51 10.73 -4.26 -1.87
CA ALA A 51 9.98 -3.24 -2.59
C ALA A 51 10.17 -3.35 -4.11
N HIS A 52 9.08 -3.16 -4.84
CA HIS A 52 9.00 -3.47 -6.26
C HIS A 52 9.30 -2.28 -7.18
N ALA A 53 9.30 -1.04 -6.67
CA ALA A 53 9.31 0.15 -7.49
C ALA A 53 10.70 0.78 -7.61
N ASP A 54 11.09 1.12 -8.84
CA ASP A 54 12.12 2.13 -9.07
C ASP A 54 11.52 3.50 -8.69
N TRP A 55 11.99 4.03 -7.57
CA TRP A 55 11.49 5.28 -6.99
C TRP A 55 11.81 6.50 -7.86
N THR A 56 12.77 6.41 -8.78
CA THR A 56 13.28 7.55 -9.55
C THR A 56 12.17 8.19 -10.39
N GLU A 57 11.41 7.38 -11.14
CA GLU A 57 10.34 7.88 -12.01
C GLU A 57 9.19 8.52 -11.22
N ILE A 58 8.84 7.92 -10.07
CA ILE A 58 7.79 8.45 -9.18
C ILE A 58 8.24 9.78 -8.58
N CYS A 59 9.49 9.88 -8.13
CA CYS A 59 10.05 11.10 -7.61
C CYS A 59 10.05 12.21 -8.66
N ASP A 60 10.49 11.91 -9.88
CA ASP A 60 10.50 12.85 -10.99
C ASP A 60 9.09 13.34 -11.30
N ALA A 61 8.10 12.44 -11.33
CA ALA A 61 6.71 12.78 -11.56
C ALA A 61 6.13 13.71 -10.47
N ILE A 62 6.34 13.39 -9.19
CA ILE A 62 5.82 14.17 -8.05
C ILE A 62 6.49 15.54 -7.96
N THR A 63 7.79 15.63 -8.26
CA THR A 63 8.56 16.86 -8.12
C THR A 63 8.54 17.75 -9.37
N LYS A 64 7.95 17.28 -10.47
CA LYS A 64 7.91 18.00 -11.75
C LYS A 64 7.27 19.38 -11.64
N GLU A 65 6.12 19.47 -10.97
CA GLU A 65 5.37 20.72 -10.83
C GLU A 65 5.90 21.57 -9.66
N HIS A 66 6.38 20.91 -8.61
CA HIS A 66 6.86 21.54 -7.39
C HIS A 66 8.23 20.98 -6.99
N PRO A 67 9.33 21.66 -7.39
CA PRO A 67 10.67 21.23 -7.06
C PRO A 67 10.91 21.17 -5.54
N PRO A 68 11.60 20.14 -5.03
CA PRO A 68 11.83 19.98 -3.60
C PRO A 68 12.78 21.07 -3.07
N SER A 69 12.57 21.48 -1.82
CA SER A 69 13.50 22.35 -1.10
C SER A 69 14.87 21.67 -0.91
N GLN A 70 15.91 22.45 -0.63
CA GLN A 70 17.25 21.90 -0.35
C GLN A 70 17.24 20.93 0.83
N TYR A 71 16.42 21.22 1.85
CA TYR A 71 16.22 20.31 2.98
C TYR A 71 15.68 18.96 2.52
N LEU A 72 14.63 18.97 1.69
CA LEU A 72 13.98 17.74 1.24
C LEU A 72 14.89 16.94 0.30
N LYS A 73 15.66 17.61 -0.58
CA LYS A 73 16.69 16.95 -1.41
C LYS A 73 17.71 16.21 -0.57
N ARG A 74 18.20 16.84 0.51
CA ARG A 74 19.16 16.22 1.44
C ARG A 74 18.55 15.05 2.19
N ALA A 75 17.33 15.22 2.74
CA ALA A 75 16.63 14.16 3.45
C ALA A 75 16.37 12.93 2.55
N MET A 76 15.99 13.15 1.29
CA MET A 76 15.79 12.06 0.31
C MET A 76 17.09 11.30 0.00
N ALA A 77 18.22 12.01 -0.09
CA ALA A 77 19.53 11.39 -0.33
C ALA A 77 20.04 10.59 0.89
N GLU A 78 19.78 11.06 2.11
CA GLU A 78 20.25 10.44 3.36
C GLU A 78 19.37 9.27 3.82
N ALA A 79 18.04 9.43 3.79
CA ALA A 79 17.09 8.44 4.31
C ALA A 79 16.67 7.38 3.29
N ALA A 80 16.99 7.59 2.01
CA ALA A 80 16.52 6.79 0.87
C ALA A 80 15.03 6.35 0.98
N PRO A 81 14.07 7.29 1.10
CA PRO A 81 12.63 6.97 1.17
C PRO A 81 12.17 6.02 0.06
N GLY A 82 12.82 6.09 -1.11
CA GLY A 82 12.58 5.20 -2.23
C GLY A 82 12.73 3.71 -1.93
N LYS A 83 13.48 3.32 -0.89
CA LYS A 83 13.62 1.91 -0.51
C LYS A 83 12.35 1.33 0.11
N GLN A 84 11.45 2.16 0.61
CA GLN A 84 10.18 1.73 1.21
C GLN A 84 8.98 2.04 0.32
N MET A 85 9.21 2.54 -0.90
CA MET A 85 8.12 2.81 -1.82
C MET A 85 7.47 1.51 -2.30
N GLY A 86 6.14 1.50 -2.36
CA GLY A 86 5.37 0.31 -2.74
C GLY A 86 5.31 -0.75 -1.63
N THR A 87 5.59 -0.34 -0.39
CA THR A 87 5.41 -1.16 0.81
C THR A 87 4.24 -0.62 1.62
N LEU A 88 3.63 -1.45 2.46
CA LEU A 88 2.53 -1.02 3.33
C LEU A 88 3.03 -0.16 4.51
N GLY A 89 4.30 -0.32 4.90
CA GLY A 89 4.83 0.22 6.14
C GLY A 89 4.52 -0.66 7.36
N GLY A 90 4.56 -0.05 8.56
CA GLY A 90 4.28 -0.70 9.84
C GLY A 90 3.32 0.13 10.70
N GLY A 91 3.20 -0.20 11.99
CA GLY A 91 2.30 0.53 12.89
C GLY A 91 0.84 0.18 12.64
N ASN A 92 -0.01 1.18 12.37
CA ASN A 92 -1.44 1.04 12.13
C ASN A 92 -1.81 0.95 10.64
N HIS A 93 -0.85 0.64 9.76
CA HIS A 93 -1.09 0.45 8.33
C HIS A 93 -1.63 -0.96 8.04
N PHE A 94 -2.65 -1.05 7.19
CA PHE A 94 -3.35 -2.30 6.93
C PHE A 94 -3.98 -2.34 5.53
N ILE A 95 -4.34 -3.54 5.11
CA ILE A 95 -5.17 -3.80 3.93
C ILE A 95 -6.36 -4.63 4.37
N GLU A 96 -7.56 -4.18 4.03
CA GLU A 96 -8.82 -4.82 4.40
C GLU A 96 -9.68 -5.14 3.19
N VAL A 97 -10.35 -6.28 3.27
CA VAL A 97 -11.40 -6.66 2.32
C VAL A 97 -12.72 -6.38 3.01
N LEU A 98 -13.46 -5.44 2.45
CA LEU A 98 -14.68 -4.89 3.02
C LEU A 98 -15.88 -5.36 2.18
N LYS A 99 -17.04 -5.45 2.82
CA LYS A 99 -18.33 -5.62 2.12
C LYS A 99 -19.10 -4.31 2.16
N ASP A 100 -19.68 -3.93 1.04
CA ASP A 100 -20.64 -2.86 0.96
C ASP A 100 -21.95 -3.30 1.65
N SER A 101 -22.49 -2.46 2.52
CA SER A 101 -23.70 -2.76 3.28
C SER A 101 -24.98 -2.71 2.44
N LYS A 102 -24.96 -2.06 1.27
CA LYS A 102 -26.15 -1.82 0.45
C LYS A 102 -26.41 -2.97 -0.53
N ASP A 103 -25.37 -3.42 -1.23
CA ASP A 103 -25.49 -4.41 -2.30
C ASP A 103 -24.59 -5.64 -2.11
N GLY A 104 -23.79 -5.68 -1.03
CA GLY A 104 -22.87 -6.78 -0.75
C GLY A 104 -21.63 -6.80 -1.63
N GLY A 105 -21.38 -5.76 -2.44
CA GLY A 105 -20.19 -5.64 -3.27
C GLY A 105 -18.91 -5.62 -2.43
N ILE A 106 -17.83 -6.19 -2.96
CA ILE A 106 -16.56 -6.29 -2.25
C ILE A 106 -15.64 -5.13 -2.60
N TRP A 107 -14.97 -4.59 -1.59
CA TRP A 107 -14.00 -3.51 -1.72
C TRP A 107 -12.66 -3.93 -1.12
N LEU A 108 -11.57 -3.44 -1.72
CA LEU A 108 -10.24 -3.52 -1.15
C LEU A 108 -9.84 -2.14 -0.65
N MET A 109 -9.59 -2.00 0.65
CA MET A 109 -9.14 -0.76 1.27
C MET A 109 -7.68 -0.89 1.70
N VAL A 110 -6.90 0.14 1.46
CA VAL A 110 -5.51 0.26 1.89
C VAL A 110 -5.40 1.50 2.78
N HIS A 111 -4.82 1.33 3.96
CA HIS A 111 -4.42 2.40 4.87
C HIS A 111 -2.89 2.42 4.98
N SER A 112 -2.26 3.50 4.52
CA SER A 112 -0.80 3.67 4.52
C SER A 112 -0.42 5.15 4.38
N GLY A 113 0.87 5.46 4.36
CA GLY A 113 1.41 6.82 4.37
C GLY A 113 2.85 6.93 3.87
N SER A 114 3.51 8.02 4.25
CA SER A 114 4.88 8.40 3.86
C SER A 114 5.96 7.84 4.78
#